data_AF-A0A3N0VZC6-F1
#
_entry.id   AF-A0A3N0VZC6-F1
#
_cell.length_a   1.000
_cell.length_b   1.000
_cell.length_c   1.000
_cell.angle_alpha   90.00
_cell.angle_beta   90.00
_cell.angle_gamma   90.00
#
_symmetry.space_group_name_H-M   'P 1'
#
loop_
_entity.id
_entity.type
_entity.pdbx_description
1 polymer ?
#
loop_
_entity_poly.entity_id
_entity_poly.type
_entity_poly.pdbx_seq_one_letter_code
_entity_poly.pdbx_strand_id
1 'polypeptide(L)'
;MRIWTLVVLLSITLTSCNTQASAERKIKRTVTSFLGAVEKNSTNQCADLIKDGHDAYGSIHMQVHFLHKNYKKINSYVNLKKNIKVKDTIYVGTKMKYVQYQIKNSNPNHLQKPLIITFIFYEQIGYDKIFNSSVVENFLDWE
;
A
#
# COMPACT_ATOMS: atom_id res chain seq x y z
N MET A 1 -24.54 38.24 -12.86
CA MET A 1 -24.16 36.89 -13.34
C MET A 1 -22.72 36.47 -13.04
N ARG A 2 -21.71 37.37 -13.02
CA ARG A 2 -20.29 37.02 -12.75
C ARG A 2 -19.96 36.45 -11.36
N ILE A 3 -20.73 36.78 -10.32
CA ILE A 3 -20.47 36.33 -8.93
C ILE A 3 -20.91 34.88 -8.72
N TRP A 4 -22.01 34.46 -9.35
CA TRP A 4 -22.53 33.10 -9.23
C TRP A 4 -21.62 32.05 -9.88
N THR A 5 -21.01 32.38 -11.03
CA THR A 5 -20.02 31.50 -11.66
C THR A 5 -18.76 31.30 -10.81
N LEU A 6 -18.31 32.34 -10.08
CA LEU A 6 -17.18 32.23 -9.15
C LEU A 6 -17.48 31.35 -7.93
N VAL A 7 -18.68 31.45 -7.36
CA VAL A 7 -19.11 30.63 -6.20
C VAL A 7 -19.25 29.15 -6.59
N VAL A 8 -19.80 28.87 -7.78
CA VAL A 8 -19.91 27.50 -8.29
C VAL A 8 -18.54 26.89 -8.59
N LEU A 9 -17.61 27.65 -9.19
CA LEU A 9 -16.24 27.17 -9.46
C LEU A 9 -15.47 26.88 -8.16
N LEU A 10 -15.62 27.73 -7.14
CA LEU A 10 -14.97 27.55 -5.84
C LEU A 10 -15.53 26.33 -5.07
N SER A 11 -16.82 26.02 -5.24
CA SER A 11 -17.45 24.88 -4.58
C SER A 11 -16.98 23.53 -5.15
N ILE A 12 -16.68 23.47 -6.45
CA ILE A 12 -16.21 22.25 -7.13
C ILE A 12 -14.75 21.93 -6.77
N THR A 13 -13.91 22.94 -6.54
CA THR A 13 -12.49 22.73 -6.18
C THR A 13 -12.33 22.26 -4.72
N LEU A 14 -13.18 22.73 -3.81
CA LEU A 14 -13.15 22.35 -2.40
C LEU A 14 -13.57 20.89 -2.16
N THR A 15 -14.56 20.39 -2.92
CA THR A 15 -15.03 18.99 -2.79
C THR A 15 -14.03 17.99 -3.34
N SER A 16 -13.37 18.31 -4.46
CA SER A 16 -12.30 17.49 -5.05
C SER A 16 -11.09 17.36 -4.11
N CYS A 17 -10.67 18.46 -3.48
CA CYS A 17 -9.55 18.44 -2.54
C CYS A 17 -9.85 17.59 -1.28
N ASN A 18 -11.09 17.66 -0.77
CA ASN A 18 -11.49 16.91 0.43
C ASN A 18 -11.59 15.39 0.17
N THR A 19 -12.10 14.99 -1.00
CA THR A 19 -12.20 13.57 -1.39
C THR A 19 -10.82 12.93 -1.58
N GLN A 20 -9.89 13.62 -2.24
CA GLN A 20 -8.51 13.16 -2.39
C GLN A 20 -7.80 13.03 -1.02
N ALA A 21 -7.93 14.04 -0.16
CA ALA A 21 -7.34 14.00 1.18
C ALA A 21 -7.95 12.89 2.06
N SER A 22 -9.23 12.57 1.86
CA SER A 22 -9.91 11.46 2.55
C SER A 22 -9.38 10.09 2.08
N ALA A 23 -9.23 9.90 0.77
CA ALA A 23 -8.66 8.68 0.18
C ALA A 23 -7.25 8.41 0.70
N GLU A 24 -6.38 9.43 0.66
CA GLU A 24 -5.00 9.31 1.13
C GLU A 24 -4.93 8.94 2.62
N ARG A 25 -5.77 9.56 3.46
CA ARG A 25 -5.85 9.22 4.90
C ARG A 25 -6.27 7.77 5.13
N LYS A 26 -7.27 7.28 4.40
CA LYS A 26 -7.71 5.88 4.49
C LYS A 26 -6.60 4.92 4.08
N ILE A 27 -5.97 5.15 2.92
CA ILE A 27 -4.86 4.33 2.44
C ILE A 27 -3.71 4.27 3.47
N LYS A 28 -3.28 5.43 4.00
CA LYS A 28 -2.22 5.48 5.01
C LYS A 28 -2.58 4.70 6.26
N ARG A 29 -3.83 4.77 6.72
CA ARG A 29 -4.32 3.98 7.86
C ARG A 29 -4.29 2.48 7.55
N THR A 30 -4.74 2.06 6.38
CA THR A 30 -4.75 0.64 5.97
C THR A 30 -3.34 0.08 5.91
N VAL A 31 -2.42 0.77 5.23
CA VAL A 31 -1.01 0.37 5.15
C VAL A 31 -0.37 0.32 6.53
N THR A 32 -0.62 1.31 7.39
CA THR A 32 -0.09 1.31 8.77
C THR A 32 -0.61 0.12 9.58
N SER A 33 -1.89 -0.22 9.41
CA SER A 33 -2.52 -1.35 10.11
C SER A 33 -1.95 -2.68 9.63
N PHE A 34 -1.76 -2.83 8.31
CA PHE A 34 -1.12 -4.01 7.72
C PHE A 34 0.30 -4.19 8.25
N LEU A 35 1.12 -3.13 8.23
CA LEU A 35 2.47 -3.16 8.78
C LEU A 35 2.49 -3.50 10.29
N GLY A 36 1.51 -2.98 11.04
CA GLY A 36 1.33 -3.35 12.45
C GLY A 36 0.95 -4.81 12.68
N ALA A 37 0.18 -5.41 11.77
CA ALA A 37 -0.15 -6.83 11.80
C ALA A 37 1.06 -7.70 11.43
N VAL A 38 1.87 -7.27 10.46
CA VAL A 38 3.16 -7.90 10.11
C VAL A 38 4.12 -7.91 11.31
N GLU A 39 4.23 -6.79 12.04
CA GLU A 39 5.04 -6.74 13.27
C GLU A 39 4.62 -7.76 14.33
N LYS A 40 3.32 -8.08 14.39
CA LYS A 40 2.73 -9.06 15.30
C LYS A 40 2.72 -10.49 14.75
N ASN A 41 3.27 -10.71 13.54
CA ASN A 41 3.18 -11.97 12.81
C ASN A 41 1.74 -12.48 12.64
N SER A 42 0.78 -11.57 12.50
CA SER A 42 -0.64 -11.91 12.47
C SER A 42 -1.16 -11.97 11.04
N THR A 43 -1.08 -13.15 10.42
CA THR A 43 -1.59 -13.38 9.06
C THR A 43 -3.09 -13.12 8.95
N ASN A 44 -3.91 -13.52 9.94
CA ASN A 44 -5.36 -13.25 9.93
C ASN A 44 -5.65 -11.75 9.80
N GLN A 45 -5.04 -10.92 10.64
CA GLN A 45 -5.19 -9.45 10.56
C GLN A 45 -4.69 -8.87 9.22
N CYS A 46 -3.68 -9.48 8.61
CA CYS A 46 -3.23 -9.07 7.27
C CYS A 46 -4.25 -9.46 6.19
N ALA A 47 -4.79 -10.69 6.26
CA ALA A 47 -5.81 -11.20 5.36
C ALA A 47 -7.12 -10.40 5.47
N ASP A 48 -7.49 -9.97 6.68
CA ASP A 48 -8.63 -9.08 6.92
C ASP A 48 -8.48 -7.71 6.25
N LEU A 49 -7.27 -7.28 5.90
CA LEU A 49 -7.01 -6.02 5.21
C LEU A 49 -6.86 -6.18 3.69
N ILE A 50 -6.89 -7.41 3.18
CA ILE A 50 -6.75 -7.74 1.76
C ILE A 50 -8.11 -8.18 1.20
N LYS A 51 -8.44 -7.69 0.00
CA LYS A 51 -9.59 -8.18 -0.77
C LYS A 51 -9.39 -9.67 -1.05
N ASP A 52 -10.39 -10.48 -0.70
CA ASP A 52 -10.34 -11.94 -0.82
C ASP A 52 -9.13 -12.56 -0.09
N GLY A 53 -8.66 -11.91 0.99
CA GLY A 53 -7.44 -12.32 1.68
C GLY A 53 -7.52 -13.72 2.29
N HIS A 54 -8.69 -14.11 2.79
CA HIS A 54 -8.87 -15.46 3.34
C HIS A 54 -8.82 -16.55 2.27
N ASP A 55 -9.20 -16.26 1.03
CA ASP A 55 -9.09 -17.21 -0.09
C ASP A 55 -7.62 -17.40 -0.53
N ALA A 56 -6.80 -16.35 -0.36
CA ALA A 56 -5.37 -16.35 -0.66
C ALA A 56 -4.48 -16.59 0.58
N TYR A 57 -5.03 -17.17 1.66
CA TYR A 57 -4.37 -17.22 2.97
C TYR A 57 -2.97 -17.83 2.92
N GLY A 58 -2.75 -18.93 2.18
CA GLY A 58 -1.45 -19.58 2.09
C GLY A 58 -0.36 -18.66 1.51
N SER A 59 -0.69 -17.91 0.46
CA SER A 59 0.23 -16.94 -0.15
C SER A 59 0.51 -15.76 0.78
N ILE A 60 -0.54 -15.25 1.46
CA ILE A 60 -0.40 -14.15 2.41
C ILE A 60 0.43 -14.58 3.63
N HIS A 61 0.22 -15.80 4.13
CA HIS A 61 0.99 -16.37 5.24
C HIS A 61 2.49 -16.36 4.96
N MET A 62 2.89 -16.86 3.78
CA MET A 62 4.29 -16.86 3.34
C MET A 62 4.87 -15.43 3.31
N GLN A 63 4.16 -14.49 2.71
CA GLN A 63 4.62 -13.10 2.58
C GLN A 63 4.70 -12.40 3.95
N VAL A 64 3.70 -12.59 4.82
CA VAL A 64 3.67 -12.02 6.18
C VAL A 64 4.82 -12.59 7.01
N HIS A 65 5.07 -13.89 6.92
CA HIS A 65 6.18 -14.53 7.62
C HIS A 65 7.54 -13.94 7.19
N PHE A 66 7.77 -13.83 5.88
CA PHE A 66 8.98 -13.20 5.34
C PHE A 66 9.15 -11.76 5.83
N LEU A 67 8.09 -10.94 5.73
CA LEU A 67 8.12 -9.55 6.17
C LEU A 67 8.34 -9.42 7.66
N HIS A 68 7.72 -10.29 8.47
CA HIS A 68 7.87 -10.31 9.93
C HIS A 68 9.33 -10.60 10.32
N LYS A 69 9.90 -11.70 9.78
CA LYS A 69 11.29 -12.11 10.02
C LYS A 69 12.28 -10.99 9.68
N ASN A 70 12.03 -10.28 8.57
CA ASN A 70 12.91 -9.24 8.05
C ASN A 70 12.51 -7.81 8.44
N TYR A 71 11.48 -7.63 9.29
CA TYR A 71 10.84 -6.33 9.48
C TYR A 71 11.81 -5.24 9.96
N LYS A 72 12.64 -5.55 10.98
CA LYS A 72 13.60 -4.60 11.53
C LYS A 72 14.62 -4.15 10.48
N LYS A 73 15.14 -5.09 9.68
CA LYS A 73 16.10 -4.81 8.60
C LYS A 73 15.45 -3.92 7.53
N ILE A 74 14.30 -4.34 6.98
CA ILE A 74 13.55 -3.57 5.97
C ILE A 74 13.22 -2.16 6.50
N ASN A 75 12.71 -2.06 7.73
CA ASN A 75 12.30 -0.79 8.32
C ASN A 75 13.49 0.14 8.59
N SER A 76 14.69 -0.39 8.84
CA SER A 76 15.91 0.42 9.00
C SER A 76 16.32 1.16 7.71
N TYR A 77 16.00 0.61 6.54
CA TYR A 77 16.33 1.24 5.26
C TYR A 77 15.32 2.31 4.82
N VAL A 78 14.03 2.07 5.01
CA VAL A 78 12.98 2.92 4.41
C VAL A 78 11.99 3.51 5.40
N ASN A 79 12.02 3.15 6.69
CA ASN A 79 11.07 3.60 7.70
C ASN A 79 9.61 3.52 7.24
N LEU A 80 9.10 2.28 7.13
CA LEU A 80 7.88 1.92 6.39
C LEU A 80 6.68 2.78 6.80
N LYS A 81 6.39 2.90 8.10
CA LYS A 81 5.23 3.66 8.60
C LYS A 81 5.34 5.17 8.40
N LYS A 82 6.56 5.73 8.37
CA LYS A 82 6.76 7.17 8.16
C LYS A 82 6.76 7.56 6.68
N ASN A 83 7.16 6.65 5.79
CA ASN A 83 7.35 6.93 4.37
C ASN A 83 6.25 6.37 3.46
N ILE A 84 5.00 6.36 3.95
CA ILE A 84 3.84 5.97 3.14
C ILE A 84 3.52 7.07 2.11
N LYS A 85 3.87 6.83 0.85
CA LYS A 85 3.57 7.73 -0.28
C LYS A 85 2.49 7.11 -1.17
N VAL A 86 1.33 7.76 -1.21
CA VAL A 86 0.22 7.37 -2.08
C VAL A 86 0.42 7.98 -3.46
N LYS A 87 0.33 7.15 -4.50
CA LYS A 87 0.49 7.55 -5.89
C LYS A 87 -0.68 7.05 -6.72
N ASP A 88 -1.02 7.77 -7.78
CA ASP A 88 -1.99 7.31 -8.77
C ASP A 88 -1.33 6.30 -9.73
N THR A 89 -2.12 5.35 -10.21
CA THR A 89 -1.71 4.39 -11.23
C THR A 89 -2.91 4.01 -12.10
N ILE A 90 -2.62 3.37 -13.24
CA ILE A 90 -3.62 2.75 -14.09
C ILE A 90 -3.29 1.26 -14.13
N TYR A 91 -4.22 0.43 -13.68
CA TYR A 91 -4.11 -1.02 -13.71
C TYR A 91 -5.28 -1.59 -14.50
N VAL A 92 -4.97 -2.30 -15.59
CA VAL A 92 -5.96 -2.87 -16.53
C VAL A 92 -7.01 -1.84 -16.94
N GLY A 93 -6.55 -0.67 -17.42
CA GLY A 93 -7.40 0.43 -17.88
C GLY A 93 -8.15 1.18 -16.78
N THR A 94 -8.00 0.79 -15.51
CA THR A 94 -8.74 1.36 -14.39
C THR A 94 -7.83 2.23 -13.53
N LYS A 95 -8.32 3.44 -13.17
CA LYS A 95 -7.61 4.32 -12.24
C LYS A 95 -7.59 3.70 -10.84
N MET A 96 -6.40 3.57 -10.27
CA MET A 96 -6.17 3.04 -8.94
C MET A 96 -5.15 3.90 -8.20
N LYS A 97 -4.98 3.62 -6.92
CA LYS A 97 -3.91 4.21 -6.10
C LYS A 97 -2.99 3.11 -5.60
N TYR A 98 -1.74 3.44 -5.34
CA TYR A 98 -0.82 2.48 -4.75
C TYR A 98 0.17 3.12 -3.78
N VAL A 99 0.70 2.29 -2.90
CA VAL A 99 1.88 2.57 -2.07
C VAL A 99 2.91 1.51 -2.43
N GLN A 100 4.13 1.94 -2.76
CA GLN A 100 5.23 1.02 -3.07
C GLN A 100 6.51 1.40 -2.32
N TYR A 101 7.18 0.38 -1.79
CA TYR A 101 8.53 0.46 -1.28
C TYR A 101 9.45 -0.35 -2.19
N GLN A 102 10.63 0.19 -2.47
CA GLN A 102 11.71 -0.52 -3.15
C GLN A 102 12.91 -0.54 -2.20
N ILE A 103 13.29 -1.73 -1.74
CA ILE A 103 14.34 -1.91 -0.75
C ILE A 103 15.49 -2.66 -1.41
N LYS A 104 16.59 -1.95 -1.67
CA LYS A 104 17.83 -2.55 -2.17
C LYS A 104 18.45 -3.41 -1.08
N ASN A 105 18.95 -4.60 -1.42
CA ASN A 105 19.81 -5.33 -0.51
C ASN A 105 21.14 -4.57 -0.37
N SER A 106 21.75 -4.61 0.81
CA SER A 106 23.07 -4.04 1.07
C SER A 106 24.22 -4.92 0.54
N ASN A 107 23.89 -6.06 -0.08
CA ASN A 107 24.88 -6.97 -0.67
C ASN A 107 25.49 -6.34 -1.94
N PRO A 108 26.81 -6.14 -2.00
CA PRO A 108 27.49 -5.53 -3.16
C PRO A 108 27.48 -6.40 -4.42
N ASN A 109 27.07 -7.67 -4.33
CA ASN A 109 26.85 -8.50 -5.52
C ASN A 109 25.56 -8.06 -6.23
N HIS A 110 25.73 -7.23 -7.26
CA HIS A 110 24.72 -6.53 -8.07
C HIS A 110 23.65 -7.40 -8.78
N LEU A 111 23.59 -8.70 -8.51
CA LEU A 111 22.67 -9.63 -9.18
C LEU A 111 21.32 -9.79 -8.49
N GLN A 112 21.18 -9.37 -7.23
CA GLN A 112 19.92 -9.52 -6.49
C GLN A 112 18.94 -8.38 -6.79
N LYS A 113 17.72 -8.74 -7.19
CA LYS A 113 16.63 -7.78 -7.44
C LYS A 113 16.22 -7.09 -6.13
N PRO A 114 15.80 -5.81 -6.17
CA PRO A 114 15.30 -5.14 -4.98
C PRO A 114 14.01 -5.82 -4.49
N LEU A 115 13.83 -5.89 -3.17
CA LEU A 115 12.56 -6.27 -2.58
C LEU A 115 11.54 -5.18 -2.89
N ILE A 116 10.41 -5.57 -3.46
CA ILE A 116 9.32 -4.65 -3.78
C ILE A 116 8.13 -5.01 -2.89
N ILE A 117 7.61 -4.02 -2.17
CA ILE A 117 6.38 -4.16 -1.40
C ILE A 117 5.36 -3.21 -2.00
N THR A 118 4.29 -3.74 -2.60
CA THR A 118 3.26 -2.96 -3.29
C THR A 118 1.87 -3.21 -2.69
N PHE A 119 1.20 -2.13 -2.31
CA PHE A 119 -0.20 -2.13 -1.90
C PHE A 119 -1.01 -1.34 -2.94
N ILE A 120 -1.92 -2.01 -3.64
CA ILE A 120 -2.82 -1.41 -4.63
C ILE A 120 -4.18 -1.20 -3.97
N PHE A 121 -4.82 -0.09 -4.28
CA PHE A 121 -6.12 0.29 -3.76
C PHE A 121 -7.05 0.68 -4.90
N TYR A 122 -8.26 0.13 -4.87
CA TYR A 122 -9.29 0.42 -5.83
C TYR A 122 -10.52 1.00 -5.13
N GLU A 123 -11.02 2.12 -5.64
CA GLU A 123 -12.13 2.86 -5.04
C GLU A 123 -13.38 1.98 -4.84
N GLN A 124 -13.69 1.09 -5.80
CA GLN A 124 -14.86 0.20 -5.71
C GLN A 124 -14.80 -0.80 -4.55
N ILE A 125 -13.60 -1.12 -4.07
CA ILE A 125 -13.37 -2.04 -2.94
C ILE A 125 -13.29 -1.28 -1.61
N GLY A 126 -13.09 0.05 -1.69
CA GLY A 126 -12.80 0.89 -0.56
C GLY A 126 -11.29 1.02 -0.30
N TYR A 127 -10.88 2.21 0.10
CA TYR A 127 -9.49 2.51 0.46
C TYR A 127 -9.04 1.89 1.81
N ASP A 128 -9.96 1.22 2.50
CA ASP A 128 -9.74 0.42 3.71
C ASP A 128 -9.33 -1.03 3.44
N LYS A 129 -9.25 -1.44 2.17
CA LYS A 129 -8.81 -2.77 1.73
C LYS A 129 -7.73 -2.67 0.66
N ILE A 130 -6.76 -3.57 0.72
CA ILE A 130 -5.71 -3.77 -0.28
C ILE A 130 -6.28 -4.67 -1.37
N PHE A 131 -6.19 -4.23 -2.63
CA PHE A 131 -6.76 -4.93 -3.78
C PHE A 131 -5.98 -6.19 -4.16
N ASN A 132 -4.65 -6.17 -4.05
CA ASN A 132 -3.77 -7.27 -4.43
C ASN A 132 -3.41 -8.18 -3.23
N SER A 133 -3.48 -9.49 -3.43
CA SER A 133 -3.09 -10.50 -2.43
C SER A 133 -1.58 -10.81 -2.44
N SER A 134 -0.90 -10.56 -3.57
CA SER A 134 0.56 -10.60 -3.68
C SER A 134 1.11 -9.19 -3.47
N VAL A 135 1.52 -8.89 -2.24
CA VAL A 135 2.05 -7.58 -1.83
C VAL A 135 3.57 -7.52 -1.82
N VAL A 136 4.25 -8.66 -1.92
CA VAL A 136 5.72 -8.77 -1.89
C VAL A 136 6.25 -9.46 -3.13
N GLU A 137 7.24 -8.85 -3.78
CA GLU A 137 7.95 -9.40 -4.94
C GLU A 137 9.45 -9.46 -4.68
N ASN A 138 10.14 -10.39 -5.37
CA ASN A 138 11.58 -10.64 -5.27
C ASN A 138 12.08 -11.07 -3.86
N PHE A 139 11.19 -11.53 -2.97
CA PHE A 139 11.58 -11.92 -1.61
C PHE A 139 12.48 -13.17 -1.55
N LEU A 140 12.41 -14.06 -2.55
CA LEU A 140 13.29 -15.23 -2.65
C LEU A 140 14.74 -14.84 -2.97
N ASP A 141 14.92 -13.81 -3.80
CA ASP A 141 16.22 -13.35 -4.28
C ASP A 141 16.84 -12.26 -3.38
N TRP A 142 16.11 -11.78 -2.37
CA TRP A 142 16.51 -10.64 -1.55
C TRP A 142 17.28 -11.00 -0.27
N GLU A 143 17.16 -12.23 0.24
CA GLU A 143 17.96 -12.67 1.39
C GLU A 143 19.46 -12.78 1.06
#